data_AF-F2QFD8-F1
#
_entry.id   AF-F2QFD8-F1
#
_cell.length_a   1.000
_cell.length_b   1.000
_cell.length_c   1.000
_cell.angle_alpha   90.00
_cell.angle_beta   90.00
_cell.angle_gamma   90.00
#
_symmetry.space_group_name_H-M   'P 1'
#
loop_
_entity.id
_entity.type
_entity.pdbx_description
1 polymer ?
#
loop_
_entity_poly.entity_id
_entity_poly.type
_entity_poly.pdbx_seq_one_letter_code
_entity_poly.pdbx_strand_id
1 'polypeptide(L)'
;MKAEIIAVGTEILTGQIVNTNAQFLSEKLAEIGVDVYFQTAVGDNEARLLSLLEIASQRSNLVILTGGLGPTEDDLTKQTLAKFLGKNLVFDPQAQEKLDIFFAHRPDYARTPNNERQAQIVEGATPLPNETGLAVGGVSEVDGVTYVVLPGPPSELKPMVLNQLLPKLMTGTKLYSRVLRFFGIGESQLVTILADLIDHQTDPTLAPYAKTGEVTLRLSTKAVSQEKADQALDILENQILSRQTFEGISLRDICYGYGEETSLASVVVEELKKRQKSITAAESLTAGLFQATLADFSGVSAIFNGGFVTYSLEEKSKMLDISEQELKEHGVVSEFTARKMAEQARIKTQSDYGVSLTGVAGPDSLEGHPAGTVFIGLAHAKGTEVIKANIAGRSRADVRHIAVMHAFYLVRKALLSD
;
A
#
# COMPACT_ATOMS: atom_id res chain seq x y z
N MET A 1 10.22 -16.35 13.90
CA MET A 1 10.52 -15.59 15.14
C MET A 1 9.36 -14.65 15.40
N LYS A 2 8.85 -14.60 16.63
CA LYS A 2 7.71 -13.73 17.03
C LYS A 2 8.24 -12.52 17.78
N ALA A 3 7.86 -11.32 17.34
CA ALA A 3 8.35 -10.06 17.85
C ALA A 3 7.24 -9.19 18.45
N GLU A 4 7.64 -8.40 19.45
CA GLU A 4 6.83 -7.36 20.06
C GLU A 4 7.66 -6.06 20.15
N ILE A 5 7.04 -4.94 19.81
CA ILE A 5 7.66 -3.62 19.85
C ILE A 5 7.04 -2.82 21.00
N ILE A 6 7.89 -2.31 21.89
CA ILE A 6 7.51 -1.43 22.99
C ILE A 6 8.16 -0.06 22.74
N ALA A 7 7.36 0.94 22.40
CA ALA A 7 7.81 2.32 22.26
C ALA A 7 7.63 3.04 23.60
N VAL A 8 8.74 3.51 24.18
CA VAL A 8 8.80 4.20 25.47
C VAL A 8 8.90 5.71 25.22
N GLY A 9 7.91 6.46 25.68
CA GLY A 9 7.88 7.92 25.58
C GLY A 9 6.48 8.49 25.85
N THR A 10 6.38 9.38 26.83
CA THR A 10 5.13 10.05 27.22
C THR A 10 4.58 10.96 26.11
N GLU A 11 5.45 11.53 25.29
CA GLU A 11 5.14 12.33 24.11
C GLU A 11 4.37 11.55 23.03
N ILE A 12 4.56 10.23 22.97
CA ILE A 12 3.81 9.33 22.07
C ILE A 12 2.37 9.20 22.56
N LEU A 13 2.18 8.97 23.87
CA LEU A 13 0.85 8.81 24.47
C LEU A 13 0.05 10.11 24.50
N THR A 14 0.73 11.25 24.61
CA THR A 14 0.11 12.57 24.56
C THR A 14 -0.14 13.06 23.13
N GLY A 15 0.28 12.30 22.12
CA GLY A 15 0.04 12.60 20.70
C GLY A 15 0.89 13.76 20.16
N GLN A 16 1.95 14.16 20.86
CA GLN A 16 2.87 15.20 20.38
C GLN A 16 3.67 14.73 19.17
N ILE A 17 3.95 13.43 19.10
CA ILE A 17 4.58 12.78 17.97
C ILE A 17 3.85 11.51 17.57
N VAL A 18 3.90 11.17 16.28
CA VAL A 18 3.42 9.88 15.76
C VAL A 18 4.48 8.81 15.99
N ASN A 19 4.07 7.61 16.41
CA ASN A 19 4.96 6.46 16.61
C ASN A 19 5.45 5.87 15.26
N THR A 20 6.29 6.63 14.56
CA THR A 20 6.89 6.22 13.28
C THR A 20 7.97 5.15 13.45
N ASN A 21 8.53 5.00 14.66
CA ASN A 21 9.52 3.97 14.97
C ASN A 21 8.90 2.57 14.90
N ALA A 22 7.69 2.38 15.46
CA ALA A 22 7.01 1.08 15.39
C ALA A 22 6.68 0.69 13.95
N GLN A 23 6.23 1.65 13.12
CA GLN A 23 6.02 1.43 11.69
C GLN A 23 7.31 0.98 10.99
N PHE A 24 8.41 1.72 11.17
CA PHE A 24 9.70 1.41 10.55
C PHE A 24 10.25 0.05 10.99
N LEU A 25 10.20 -0.24 12.29
CA LEU A 25 10.64 -1.53 12.83
C LEU A 25 9.80 -2.69 12.27
N SER A 26 8.48 -2.55 12.22
CA SER A 26 7.61 -3.58 11.62
C SER A 26 7.90 -3.82 10.16
N GLU A 27 8.13 -2.77 9.37
CA GLU A 27 8.52 -2.89 7.96
C GLU A 27 9.83 -3.71 7.83
N LYS A 28 10.87 -3.34 8.57
CA LYS A 28 12.18 -3.99 8.46
C LYS A 28 12.23 -5.40 9.05
N LEU A 29 11.48 -5.66 10.11
CA LEU A 29 11.33 -7.01 10.66
C LEU A 29 10.56 -7.92 9.70
N ALA A 30 9.50 -7.40 9.07
CA ALA A 30 8.78 -8.14 8.04
C ALA A 30 9.71 -8.51 6.88
N GLU A 31 10.54 -7.59 6.38
CA GLU A 31 11.51 -7.87 5.30
C GLU A 31 12.42 -9.08 5.57
N ILE A 32 12.84 -9.29 6.83
CA ILE A 32 13.69 -10.41 7.25
C ILE A 32 12.90 -11.60 7.82
N GLY A 33 11.58 -11.64 7.59
CA GLY A 33 10.73 -12.77 7.99
C GLY A 33 10.45 -12.87 9.49
N VAL A 34 10.53 -11.77 10.24
CA VAL A 34 10.18 -11.71 11.67
C VAL A 34 8.76 -11.16 11.81
N ASP A 35 7.87 -11.93 12.46
CA ASP A 35 6.46 -11.56 12.63
C ASP A 35 6.29 -10.64 13.84
N VAL A 36 5.84 -9.41 13.63
CA VAL A 36 5.47 -8.51 14.73
C VAL A 36 3.98 -8.68 15.03
N TYR A 37 3.65 -9.18 16.21
CA TYR A 37 2.24 -9.40 16.61
C TYR A 37 1.68 -8.29 17.49
N PHE A 38 2.54 -7.60 18.23
CA PHE A 38 2.13 -6.55 19.15
C PHE A 38 3.02 -5.33 19.02
N GLN A 39 2.38 -4.17 19.03
CA GLN A 39 3.01 -2.87 19.18
C GLN A 39 2.35 -2.15 20.35
N THR A 40 3.14 -1.72 21.33
CA THR A 40 2.64 -1.04 22.52
C THR A 40 3.41 0.25 22.71
N ALA A 41 2.71 1.37 22.95
CA ALA A 41 3.31 2.60 23.42
C ALA A 41 3.11 2.71 24.94
N VAL A 42 4.12 3.17 25.67
CA VAL A 42 4.09 3.31 27.12
C VAL A 42 4.81 4.58 27.54
N GLY A 43 4.28 5.29 28.54
CA GLY A 43 4.93 6.46 29.11
C GLY A 43 6.10 6.07 30.01
N ASP A 44 6.94 7.05 30.32
CA ASP A 44 8.21 6.91 31.06
C ASP A 44 7.96 6.57 32.54
N ASN A 45 7.62 5.31 32.81
CA ASN A 45 7.30 4.82 34.15
C ASN A 45 7.77 3.37 34.33
N GLU A 46 8.66 3.16 35.29
CA GLU A 46 9.28 1.86 35.55
C GLU A 46 8.24 0.73 35.78
N ALA A 47 7.23 0.97 36.63
CA ALA A 47 6.24 -0.06 36.98
C ALA A 47 5.41 -0.49 35.75
N ARG A 48 5.02 0.47 34.90
CA ARG A 48 4.30 0.16 33.65
C ARG A 48 5.20 -0.63 32.70
N LEU A 49 6.44 -0.23 32.55
CA LEU A 49 7.38 -0.90 31.65
C LEU A 49 7.72 -2.33 32.12
N LEU A 50 7.87 -2.56 33.44
CA LEU A 50 8.02 -3.90 34.02
C LEU A 50 6.81 -4.80 33.69
N SER A 51 5.59 -4.29 33.88
CA SER A 51 4.37 -5.05 33.58
C SER A 51 4.27 -5.44 32.10
N LEU A 52 4.72 -4.56 31.20
CA LEU A 52 4.74 -4.85 29.77
C LEU A 52 5.82 -5.86 29.40
N LEU A 53 7.01 -5.77 30.00
CA LEU A 53 8.09 -6.74 29.80
C LEU A 53 7.65 -8.15 30.22
N GLU A 54 6.95 -8.27 31.36
CA GLU A 54 6.39 -9.54 31.82
C GLU A 54 5.44 -10.15 30.79
N ILE A 55 4.46 -9.38 30.30
CA ILE A 55 3.52 -9.85 29.28
C ILE A 55 4.23 -10.20 27.96
N ALA A 56 5.13 -9.32 27.50
CA ALA A 56 5.82 -9.48 26.22
C ALA A 56 6.72 -10.73 26.21
N SER A 57 7.43 -10.98 27.32
CA SER A 57 8.31 -12.15 27.47
C SER A 57 7.57 -13.49 27.36
N GLN A 58 6.29 -13.55 27.72
CA GLN A 58 5.50 -14.78 27.70
C GLN A 58 4.98 -15.13 26.29
N ARG A 59 4.86 -14.15 25.39
CA ARG A 59 4.19 -14.32 24.08
C ARG A 59 5.09 -14.06 22.87
N SER A 60 6.30 -13.57 23.10
CA SER A 60 7.24 -13.17 22.04
C SER A 60 8.65 -13.71 22.32
N ASN A 61 9.36 -14.09 21.26
CA ASN A 61 10.77 -14.51 21.34
C ASN A 61 11.74 -13.35 21.07
N LEU A 62 11.23 -12.21 20.59
CA LEU A 62 11.96 -10.98 20.37
C LEU A 62 11.16 -9.81 20.94
N VAL A 63 11.73 -9.07 21.90
CA VAL A 63 11.11 -7.89 22.51
C VAL A 63 12.02 -6.69 22.22
N ILE A 64 11.54 -5.75 21.42
CA ILE A 64 12.28 -4.55 21.03
C ILE A 64 11.72 -3.35 21.75
N LEU A 65 12.54 -2.72 22.58
CA LEU A 65 12.25 -1.46 23.25
C LEU A 65 12.91 -0.31 22.48
N THR A 66 12.18 0.76 22.22
CA THR A 66 12.71 1.99 21.60
C THR A 66 12.31 3.22 22.40
N GLY A 67 13.28 4.11 22.65
CA GLY A 67 13.09 5.30 23.49
C GLY A 67 13.63 5.12 24.92
N GLY A 68 13.79 6.22 25.65
CA GLY A 68 14.25 6.21 27.05
C GLY A 68 15.71 5.74 27.28
N LEU A 69 16.61 5.97 26.31
CA LEU A 69 18.04 5.62 26.43
C LEU A 69 18.98 6.79 26.74
N GLY A 70 18.46 8.01 26.74
CA GLY A 70 19.22 9.22 26.99
C GLY A 70 19.76 9.34 28.41
N PRO A 71 20.29 10.55 28.74
CA PRO A 71 20.94 10.81 30.02
C PRO A 71 19.99 11.34 31.11
N THR A 72 18.70 11.52 30.85
CA THR A 72 17.76 12.13 31.80
C THR A 72 17.23 11.12 32.82
N GLU A 73 16.48 11.60 33.82
CA GLU A 73 15.85 10.72 34.81
C GLU A 73 14.68 9.94 34.22
N ASP A 74 13.99 10.51 33.23
CA ASP A 74 12.88 9.86 32.52
C ASP A 74 13.40 8.78 31.54
N ASP A 75 14.70 8.76 31.22
CA ASP A 75 15.35 7.70 30.45
C ASP A 75 15.57 6.43 31.29
N LEU A 76 14.51 5.61 31.38
CA LEU A 76 14.41 4.44 32.26
C LEU A 76 14.48 3.08 31.55
N THR A 77 14.56 3.04 30.22
CA THR A 77 14.36 1.80 29.45
C THR A 77 15.39 0.72 29.78
N LYS A 78 16.69 1.05 29.74
CA LYS A 78 17.76 0.08 30.02
C LYS A 78 17.82 -0.32 31.49
N GLN A 79 17.50 0.60 32.41
CA GLN A 79 17.47 0.38 33.85
C GLN A 79 16.34 -0.59 34.20
N THR A 80 15.16 -0.36 33.62
CA THR A 80 14.00 -1.21 33.84
C THR A 80 14.22 -2.61 33.26
N LEU A 81 14.83 -2.70 32.06
CA LEU A 81 15.18 -4.00 31.48
C LEU A 81 16.21 -4.74 32.34
N ALA A 82 17.25 -4.07 32.82
CA ALA A 82 18.25 -4.68 33.71
C ALA A 82 17.59 -5.26 34.98
N LYS A 83 16.70 -4.48 35.60
CA LYS A 83 15.91 -4.90 36.78
C LYS A 83 15.02 -6.10 36.47
N PHE A 84 14.30 -6.07 35.34
CA PHE A 84 13.45 -7.17 34.89
C PHE A 84 14.24 -8.47 34.71
N LEU A 85 15.44 -8.38 34.12
CA LEU A 85 16.31 -9.53 33.88
C LEU A 85 17.12 -9.94 35.11
N GLY A 86 17.02 -9.24 36.24
CA GLY A 86 17.81 -9.51 37.44
C GLY A 86 19.32 -9.26 37.26
N LYS A 87 19.68 -8.30 36.41
CA LYS A 87 21.07 -8.00 36.01
C LYS A 87 21.48 -6.58 36.38
N ASN A 88 22.79 -6.35 36.46
CA ASN A 88 23.34 -5.01 36.68
C ASN A 88 23.48 -4.23 35.36
N LEU A 89 23.70 -2.92 35.46
CA LEU A 89 24.21 -2.12 34.35
C LEU A 89 25.73 -1.99 34.45
N VAL A 90 26.40 -2.20 33.34
CA VAL A 90 27.86 -2.09 33.22
C VAL A 90 28.22 -1.13 32.09
N PHE A 91 29.41 -0.55 32.14
CA PHE A 91 29.89 0.35 31.09
C PHE A 91 30.43 -0.44 29.90
N ASP A 92 29.99 -0.08 28.69
CA ASP A 92 30.60 -0.55 27.46
C ASP A 92 31.85 0.29 27.14
N PRO A 93 33.04 -0.33 27.00
CA PRO A 93 34.28 0.41 26.76
C PRO A 93 34.26 1.25 25.48
N GLN A 94 33.62 0.78 24.40
CA GLN A 94 33.58 1.51 23.12
C GLN A 94 32.64 2.71 23.19
N ALA A 95 31.49 2.55 23.86
CA ALA A 95 30.57 3.66 24.11
C ALA A 95 31.19 4.70 25.05
N GLN A 96 31.96 4.27 26.05
CA GLN A 96 32.73 5.17 26.93
C GLN A 96 33.78 5.94 26.14
N GLU A 97 34.58 5.28 25.31
CA GLU A 97 35.57 5.92 24.45
C GLU A 97 34.90 6.91 23.48
N LYS A 98 33.75 6.54 22.90
CA LYS A 98 32.98 7.46 22.05
C LYS A 98 32.52 8.70 22.83
N LEU A 99 32.10 8.53 24.08
CA LEU A 99 31.71 9.63 24.95
C LEU A 99 32.91 10.54 25.26
N ASP A 100 34.06 9.96 25.59
CA ASP A 100 35.34 10.67 25.80
C ASP A 100 35.68 11.52 24.57
N ILE A 101 35.68 10.91 23.38
CA ILE A 101 35.99 11.57 22.12
C ILE A 101 34.98 12.68 21.82
N PHE A 102 33.68 12.45 22.02
CA PHE A 102 32.63 13.41 21.70
C PHE A 102 32.77 14.72 22.48
N PHE A 103 33.08 14.63 23.79
CA PHE A 103 33.29 15.78 24.66
C PHE A 103 34.68 16.40 24.51
N ALA A 104 35.71 15.61 24.18
CA ALA A 104 37.04 16.14 23.85
C ALA A 104 37.01 17.08 22.64
N HIS A 105 36.16 16.81 21.64
CA HIS A 105 35.95 17.69 20.48
C HIS A 105 35.07 18.92 20.78
N ARG A 106 34.54 19.05 22.00
CA ARG A 106 33.62 20.12 22.43
C ARG A 106 34.06 20.71 23.78
N PRO A 107 35.24 21.36 23.85
CA PRO A 107 35.81 21.83 25.11
C PRO A 107 34.94 22.86 25.83
N ASP A 108 34.06 23.56 25.12
CA ASP A 108 33.13 24.55 25.68
C ASP A 108 31.90 23.90 26.38
N TYR A 109 31.73 22.58 26.27
CA TYR A 109 30.59 21.85 26.84
C TYR A 109 31.09 20.85 27.89
N ALA A 110 30.80 21.14 29.16
CA ALA A 110 31.17 20.24 30.26
C ALA A 110 30.40 18.92 30.19
N ARG A 111 31.13 17.80 30.24
CA ARG A 111 30.56 16.47 30.44
C ARG A 111 29.97 16.37 31.84
N THR A 112 28.73 15.92 31.92
CA THR A 112 28.01 15.76 33.19
C THR A 112 27.90 14.29 33.59
N PRO A 113 27.84 13.94 34.89
CA PRO A 113 27.80 12.53 35.33
C PRO A 113 26.63 11.72 34.76
N ASN A 114 25.51 12.35 34.42
CA ASN A 114 24.37 11.68 33.82
C ASN A 114 24.59 11.32 32.33
N ASN A 115 25.54 11.96 31.63
CA ASN A 115 25.95 11.53 30.29
C ASN A 115 26.57 10.11 30.30
N GLU A 116 27.22 9.72 31.39
CA GLU A 116 27.80 8.38 31.55
C GLU A 116 26.78 7.27 31.35
N ARG A 117 25.51 7.53 31.74
CA ARG A 117 24.41 6.58 31.58
C ARG A 117 24.22 6.18 30.11
N GLN A 118 24.59 7.02 29.16
CA GLN A 118 24.44 6.72 27.72
C GLN A 118 25.41 5.63 27.24
N ALA A 119 26.47 5.36 28.00
CA ALA A 119 27.46 4.31 27.71
C ALA A 119 27.25 3.03 28.55
N GLN A 120 26.12 2.91 29.24
CA GLN A 120 25.78 1.72 30.02
C GLN A 120 24.94 0.73 29.22
N ILE A 121 25.24 -0.56 29.38
CA ILE A 121 24.47 -1.68 28.85
C ILE A 121 24.07 -2.64 29.98
N VAL A 122 23.07 -3.49 29.73
CA VAL A 122 22.74 -4.60 30.64
C VAL A 122 23.92 -5.58 30.68
N GLU A 123 24.25 -6.08 31.86
CA GLU A 123 25.35 -7.02 32.06
C GLU A 123 25.24 -8.26 31.14
N GLY A 124 26.30 -8.53 30.38
CA GLY A 124 26.34 -9.61 29.39
C GLY A 124 25.53 -9.34 28.11
N ALA A 125 25.01 -8.12 27.90
CA ALA A 125 24.42 -7.74 26.63
C ALA A 125 25.50 -7.58 25.54
N THR A 126 25.13 -7.87 24.30
CA THR A 126 25.91 -7.49 23.12
C THR A 126 25.60 -6.04 22.76
N PRO A 127 26.58 -5.13 22.72
CA PRO A 127 26.32 -3.72 22.40
C PRO A 127 25.85 -3.55 20.95
N LEU A 128 24.98 -2.56 20.73
CA LEU A 128 24.62 -2.03 19.41
C LEU A 128 25.18 -0.61 19.31
N PRO A 129 26.35 -0.41 18.68
CA PRO A 129 26.95 0.90 18.55
C PRO A 129 25.99 1.89 17.87
N ASN A 130 25.83 3.05 18.49
CA ASN A 130 25.07 4.15 17.91
C ASN A 130 26.03 4.99 17.10
N GLU A 131 25.92 5.03 15.77
CA GLU A 131 26.85 5.81 14.92
C GLU A 131 26.54 7.31 14.99
N THR A 132 25.26 7.67 15.03
CA THR A 132 24.78 9.06 14.91
C THR A 132 24.51 9.75 16.25
N GLY A 133 24.40 8.99 17.34
CA GLY A 133 24.22 9.50 18.70
C GLY A 133 25.16 8.85 19.72
N LEU A 134 24.91 9.15 21.00
CA LEU A 134 25.77 8.72 22.12
C LEU A 134 25.22 7.53 22.89
N ALA A 135 23.89 7.35 22.93
CA ALA A 135 23.28 6.28 23.69
C ALA A 135 23.48 4.94 22.98
N VAL A 136 24.28 4.06 23.58
CA VAL A 136 24.51 2.70 23.07
C VAL A 136 23.25 1.85 23.25
N GLY A 137 22.88 1.12 22.20
CA GLY A 137 21.83 0.10 22.28
C GLY A 137 22.39 -1.22 22.78
N GLY A 138 21.56 -2.25 22.86
CA GLY A 138 22.03 -3.56 23.29
C GLY A 138 21.07 -4.70 23.02
N VAL A 139 21.61 -5.91 22.94
CA VAL A 139 20.87 -7.16 22.78
C VAL A 139 21.19 -8.08 23.95
N SER A 140 20.17 -8.57 24.64
CA SER A 140 20.30 -9.56 25.72
C SER A 140 19.44 -10.77 25.41
N GLU A 141 19.95 -11.98 25.62
CA GLU A 141 19.15 -13.20 25.52
C GLU A 141 19.02 -13.85 26.90
N VAL A 142 17.78 -14.07 27.33
CA VAL A 142 17.45 -14.70 28.62
C VAL A 142 16.23 -15.59 28.40
N ASP A 143 16.32 -16.85 28.85
CA ASP A 143 15.24 -17.84 28.79
C ASP A 143 14.58 -18.01 27.41
N GLY A 144 15.38 -17.92 26.34
CA GLY A 144 14.91 -18.06 24.96
C GLY A 144 14.16 -16.84 24.40
N VAL A 145 14.23 -15.70 25.10
CA VAL A 145 13.73 -14.40 24.64
C VAL A 145 14.90 -13.46 24.40
N THR A 146 14.94 -12.86 23.21
CA THR A 146 15.88 -11.81 22.84
C THR A 146 15.28 -10.44 23.14
N TYR A 147 15.92 -9.66 24.01
CA TYR A 147 15.56 -8.28 24.34
C TYR A 147 16.50 -7.32 23.64
N VAL A 148 15.95 -6.31 22.97
CA VAL A 148 16.70 -5.29 22.24
C VAL A 148 16.32 -3.92 22.79
N VAL A 149 17.30 -3.08 23.06
CA VAL A 149 17.08 -1.66 23.40
C VAL A 149 17.66 -0.76 22.31
N LEU A 150 16.84 0.15 21.81
CA LEU A 150 17.14 1.07 20.72
C LEU A 150 16.86 2.53 21.13
N PRO A 151 17.56 3.51 20.54
CA PRO A 151 17.30 4.92 20.82
C PRO A 151 15.91 5.35 20.33
N GLY A 152 15.41 6.47 20.87
CA GLY A 152 14.12 7.06 20.47
C GLY A 152 14.19 7.86 19.17
N PRO A 153 15.16 8.78 18.99
CA PRO A 153 15.24 9.59 17.78
C PRO A 153 15.36 8.75 16.50
N PRO A 154 14.51 8.96 15.47
CA PRO A 154 14.57 8.18 14.24
C PRO A 154 15.92 8.27 13.50
N SER A 155 16.63 9.39 13.63
CA SER A 155 17.97 9.60 13.07
C SER A 155 19.05 8.72 13.72
N GLU A 156 18.79 8.21 14.92
CA GLU A 156 19.67 7.27 15.63
C GLU A 156 19.17 5.83 15.50
N LEU A 157 17.86 5.63 15.59
CA LEU A 157 17.25 4.30 15.50
C LEU A 157 17.48 3.67 14.13
N LYS A 158 17.20 4.39 13.04
CA LYS A 158 17.22 3.80 11.69
C LYS A 158 18.61 3.25 11.32
N PRO A 159 19.72 4.01 11.46
CA PRO A 159 21.05 3.46 11.19
C PRO A 159 21.40 2.28 12.09
N MET A 160 21.10 2.37 13.40
CA MET A 160 21.38 1.27 14.33
C MET A 160 20.62 0.00 13.96
N VAL A 161 19.36 0.12 13.57
CA VAL A 161 18.57 -1.03 13.12
C VAL A 161 19.17 -1.63 11.85
N LEU A 162 19.39 -0.81 10.82
CA LEU A 162 19.86 -1.28 9.52
C LEU A 162 21.27 -1.88 9.58
N ASN A 163 22.19 -1.22 10.28
CA ASN A 163 23.61 -1.57 10.26
C ASN A 163 24.00 -2.56 11.36
N GLN A 164 23.29 -2.56 12.50
CA GLN A 164 23.68 -3.34 13.68
C GLN A 164 22.67 -4.44 14.02
N LEU A 165 21.37 -4.12 14.09
CA LEU A 165 20.36 -5.08 14.54
C LEU A 165 19.98 -6.10 13.47
N LEU A 166 19.59 -5.66 12.26
CA LEU A 166 19.12 -6.56 11.21
C LEU A 166 20.14 -7.65 10.86
N PRO A 167 21.45 -7.35 10.68
CA PRO A 167 22.44 -8.40 10.40
C PRO A 167 22.51 -9.50 11.47
N LYS A 168 22.15 -9.18 12.72
CA LYS A 168 22.11 -10.15 13.84
C LYS A 168 20.82 -10.97 13.86
N LEU A 169 19.72 -10.46 13.32
CA LEU A 169 18.42 -11.11 13.30
C LEU A 169 18.14 -11.92 12.02
N MET A 170 18.92 -11.70 10.96
CA MET A 170 18.73 -12.38 9.68
C MET A 170 18.97 -13.90 9.83
N THR A 171 17.89 -14.68 9.70
CA THR A 171 17.91 -16.14 9.73
C THR A 171 18.14 -16.79 8.36
N GLY A 172 18.41 -15.98 7.33
CA GLY A 172 18.53 -16.42 5.93
C GLY A 172 17.20 -16.51 5.17
N THR A 173 16.07 -16.25 5.83
CA THR A 173 14.74 -16.14 5.19
C THR A 173 14.33 -14.67 5.02
N LYS A 174 13.58 -14.37 3.97
CA LYS A 174 13.02 -13.05 3.68
C LYS A 174 11.53 -13.18 3.36
N LEU A 175 10.77 -12.11 3.60
CA LEU A 175 9.38 -12.03 3.17
C LEU A 175 9.33 -11.60 1.70
N TYR A 176 8.63 -12.39 0.90
CA TYR A 176 8.34 -12.13 -0.50
C TYR A 176 6.83 -11.94 -0.66
N SER A 177 6.43 -10.98 -1.47
CA SER A 177 5.01 -10.69 -1.70
C SER A 177 4.70 -10.52 -3.18
N ARG A 178 3.50 -10.95 -3.58
CA ARG A 178 2.93 -10.74 -4.90
C ARG A 178 1.54 -10.17 -4.75
N VAL A 179 1.22 -9.12 -5.50
CA VAL A 179 -0.12 -8.51 -5.48
C VAL A 179 -0.81 -8.81 -6.79
N LEU A 180 -2.00 -9.41 -6.72
CA LEU A 180 -2.92 -9.60 -7.84
C LEU A 180 -3.97 -8.49 -7.80
N ARG A 181 -4.36 -7.97 -8.97
CA ARG A 181 -5.36 -6.89 -9.07
C ARG A 181 -6.54 -7.29 -9.93
N PHE A 182 -7.75 -7.07 -9.41
CA PHE A 182 -9.00 -7.49 -10.03
C PHE A 182 -9.92 -6.30 -10.25
N PHE A 183 -10.60 -6.30 -11.40
CA PHE A 183 -11.65 -5.32 -11.71
C PHE A 183 -12.93 -6.02 -12.16
N GLY A 184 -14.08 -5.56 -11.66
CA GLY A 184 -15.39 -6.14 -11.98
C GLY A 184 -15.90 -7.15 -10.95
N ILE A 185 -15.25 -7.24 -9.78
CA ILE A 185 -15.71 -8.02 -8.63
C ILE A 185 -15.62 -7.17 -7.35
N GLY A 186 -16.61 -7.29 -6.47
CA GLY A 186 -16.59 -6.65 -5.14
C GLY A 186 -15.82 -7.47 -4.10
N GLU A 187 -15.28 -6.80 -3.08
CA GLU A 187 -14.47 -7.45 -2.04
C GLU A 187 -15.23 -8.59 -1.34
N SER A 188 -16.45 -8.35 -0.88
CA SER A 188 -17.25 -9.38 -0.19
C SER A 188 -17.45 -10.63 -1.05
N GLN A 189 -17.67 -10.45 -2.36
CA GLN A 189 -17.83 -11.57 -3.28
C GLN A 189 -16.51 -12.32 -3.45
N LEU A 190 -15.39 -11.61 -3.68
CA LEU A 190 -14.07 -12.22 -3.85
C LEU A 190 -13.66 -13.01 -2.59
N VAL A 191 -13.85 -12.43 -1.41
CA VAL A 191 -13.56 -13.09 -0.13
C VAL A 191 -14.42 -14.33 0.04
N THR A 192 -15.71 -14.28 -0.32
CA THR A 192 -16.60 -15.45 -0.22
C THR A 192 -16.16 -16.58 -1.16
N ILE A 193 -15.76 -16.26 -2.39
CA ILE A 193 -15.27 -17.24 -3.38
C ILE A 193 -13.97 -17.92 -2.92
N LEU A 194 -13.13 -17.18 -2.20
CA LEU A 194 -11.83 -17.63 -1.72
C LEU A 194 -11.83 -18.06 -0.25
N ALA A 195 -13.01 -18.17 0.38
CA ALA A 195 -13.13 -18.43 1.81
C ALA A 195 -12.41 -19.73 2.22
N ASP A 196 -12.51 -20.79 1.42
CA ASP A 196 -11.81 -22.04 1.71
C ASP A 196 -10.28 -21.89 1.69
N LEU A 197 -9.73 -21.07 0.78
CA LEU A 197 -8.30 -20.77 0.74
C LEU A 197 -7.89 -19.87 1.91
N ILE A 198 -8.71 -18.89 2.27
CA ILE A 198 -8.44 -17.95 3.37
C ILE A 198 -8.49 -18.66 4.72
N ASP A 199 -9.47 -19.55 4.94
CA ASP A 199 -9.67 -20.24 6.22
C ASP A 199 -8.59 -21.30 6.50
N HIS A 200 -8.01 -21.88 5.43
CA HIS A 200 -6.99 -22.93 5.54
C HIS A 200 -5.58 -22.46 5.15
N GLN A 201 -5.39 -21.16 4.94
CA GLN A 201 -4.07 -20.61 4.60
C GLN A 201 -3.08 -20.84 5.75
N THR A 202 -1.82 -21.09 5.38
CA THR A 202 -0.70 -21.12 6.33
C THR A 202 0.46 -20.32 5.76
N ASP A 203 1.12 -20.88 4.75
CA ASP A 203 2.13 -20.23 3.93
C ASP A 203 1.99 -20.77 2.48
N PRO A 204 1.83 -19.90 1.45
CA PRO A 204 1.71 -18.45 1.53
C PRO A 204 0.41 -17.98 2.21
N THR A 205 0.47 -16.77 2.77
CA THR A 205 -0.71 -16.03 3.27
C THR A 205 -1.38 -15.27 2.12
N LEU A 206 -2.69 -15.03 2.26
CA LEU A 206 -3.59 -14.36 1.33
C LEU A 206 -4.39 -13.29 2.08
N ALA A 207 -4.17 -12.03 1.71
CA ALA A 207 -4.85 -10.88 2.29
C ALA A 207 -5.60 -10.07 1.22
N PRO A 208 -6.95 -9.94 1.32
CA PRO A 208 -7.73 -9.07 0.45
C PRO A 208 -7.67 -7.60 0.88
N TYR A 209 -7.68 -6.69 -0.09
CA TYR A 209 -7.81 -5.25 0.14
C TYR A 209 -8.75 -4.63 -0.90
N ALA A 210 -9.72 -3.84 -0.44
CA ALA A 210 -10.54 -3.01 -1.30
C ALA A 210 -9.92 -1.62 -1.53
N LYS A 211 -9.99 -1.16 -2.77
CA LYS A 211 -9.80 0.25 -3.15
C LYS A 211 -11.04 0.73 -3.90
N THR A 212 -11.14 2.03 -4.17
CA THR A 212 -12.27 2.57 -4.93
C THR A 212 -12.29 2.00 -6.35
N GLY A 213 -13.20 1.07 -6.62
CA GLY A 213 -13.43 0.51 -7.96
C GLY A 213 -12.66 -0.76 -8.29
N GLU A 214 -11.78 -1.24 -7.41
CA GLU A 214 -11.00 -2.46 -7.63
C GLU A 214 -10.74 -3.22 -6.32
N VAL A 215 -10.33 -4.48 -6.45
CA VAL A 215 -9.92 -5.31 -5.31
C VAL A 215 -8.53 -5.89 -5.60
N THR A 216 -7.67 -5.90 -4.59
CA THR A 216 -6.36 -6.54 -4.68
C THR A 216 -6.24 -7.71 -3.70
N LEU A 217 -5.44 -8.70 -4.08
CA LEU A 217 -5.04 -9.80 -3.20
C LEU A 217 -3.53 -9.74 -3.04
N ARG A 218 -3.05 -9.61 -1.81
CA ARG A 218 -1.64 -9.76 -1.47
C ARG A 218 -1.38 -11.20 -1.05
N LEU A 219 -0.48 -11.85 -1.76
CA LEU A 219 0.06 -13.16 -1.43
C LEU A 219 1.43 -12.94 -0.81
N SER A 220 1.71 -13.52 0.35
CA SER A 220 3.00 -13.32 1.03
C SER A 220 3.55 -14.63 1.58
N THR A 221 4.83 -14.89 1.34
CA THR A 221 5.52 -16.11 1.81
C THR A 221 6.92 -15.81 2.33
N LYS A 222 7.44 -16.66 3.21
CA LYS A 222 8.83 -16.58 3.68
C LYS A 222 9.68 -17.62 2.97
N ALA A 223 10.74 -17.17 2.30
CA ALA A 223 11.63 -18.06 1.58
C ALA A 223 13.10 -17.67 1.75
N VAL A 224 14.00 -18.61 1.46
CA VAL A 224 15.45 -18.37 1.45
C VAL A 224 15.95 -17.79 0.12
N SER A 225 15.10 -17.79 -0.92
CA SER A 225 15.39 -17.18 -2.22
C SER A 225 14.11 -16.78 -2.94
N GLN A 226 14.23 -15.89 -3.94
CA GLN A 226 13.12 -15.45 -4.79
C GLN A 226 12.49 -16.63 -5.55
N GLU A 227 13.30 -17.56 -6.06
CA GLU A 227 12.80 -18.70 -6.84
C GLU A 227 11.90 -19.61 -6.00
N LYS A 228 12.26 -19.86 -4.73
CA LYS A 228 11.43 -20.66 -3.82
C LYS A 228 10.15 -19.91 -3.43
N ALA A 229 10.23 -18.60 -3.24
CA ALA A 229 9.04 -17.79 -2.99
C ALA A 229 8.09 -17.84 -4.18
N ASP A 230 8.59 -17.64 -5.40
CA ASP A 230 7.78 -17.66 -6.61
C ASP A 230 7.10 -19.01 -6.81
N GLN A 231 7.79 -20.13 -6.57
CA GLN A 231 7.17 -21.46 -6.62
C GLN A 231 5.97 -21.59 -5.67
N ALA A 232 6.10 -21.12 -4.42
CA ALA A 232 5.01 -21.17 -3.45
C ALA A 232 3.85 -20.24 -3.84
N LEU A 233 4.17 -19.02 -4.27
CA LEU A 233 3.19 -18.02 -4.70
C LEU A 233 2.45 -18.44 -5.98
N ASP A 234 3.13 -19.08 -6.94
CA ASP A 234 2.55 -19.58 -8.19
C ASP A 234 1.47 -20.65 -7.92
N ILE A 235 1.69 -21.53 -6.93
CA ILE A 235 0.71 -22.56 -6.57
C ILE A 235 -0.58 -21.90 -6.07
N LEU A 236 -0.47 -20.99 -5.11
CA LEU A 236 -1.62 -20.29 -4.53
C LEU A 236 -2.31 -19.40 -5.58
N GLU A 237 -1.54 -18.68 -6.39
CA GLU A 237 -2.08 -17.86 -7.47
C GLU A 237 -2.90 -18.70 -8.47
N ASN A 238 -2.40 -19.86 -8.89
CA ASN A 238 -3.14 -20.73 -9.80
C ASN A 238 -4.43 -21.27 -9.18
N GLN A 239 -4.43 -21.56 -7.88
CA GLN A 239 -5.64 -21.94 -7.15
C GLN A 239 -6.66 -20.80 -7.11
N ILE A 240 -6.22 -19.55 -6.93
CA ILE A 240 -7.09 -18.36 -6.97
C ILE A 240 -7.63 -18.14 -8.38
N LEU A 241 -6.75 -18.04 -9.38
CA LEU A 241 -7.12 -17.70 -10.76
C LEU A 241 -7.91 -18.80 -11.48
N SER A 242 -8.00 -20.01 -10.92
CA SER A 242 -8.88 -21.08 -11.43
C SER A 242 -10.32 -20.98 -10.93
N ARG A 243 -10.61 -20.10 -9.96
CA ARG A 243 -11.98 -19.86 -9.47
C ARG A 243 -12.77 -18.98 -10.43
N GLN A 244 -14.08 -18.92 -10.20
CA GLN A 244 -15.02 -18.10 -10.96
C GLN A 244 -15.91 -17.30 -10.02
N THR A 245 -16.44 -16.18 -10.52
CA THR A 245 -17.48 -15.41 -9.81
C THR A 245 -18.80 -16.17 -9.76
N PHE A 246 -19.76 -15.71 -8.96
CA PHE A 246 -21.09 -16.32 -8.90
C PHE A 246 -21.85 -16.19 -10.23
N GLU A 247 -21.47 -15.23 -11.06
CA GLU A 247 -21.96 -15.00 -12.42
C GLU A 247 -21.21 -15.84 -13.48
N GLY A 248 -20.27 -16.70 -13.08
CA GLY A 248 -19.53 -17.60 -13.96
C GLY A 248 -18.36 -16.95 -14.70
N ILE A 249 -17.89 -15.78 -14.27
CA ILE A 249 -16.74 -15.09 -14.88
C ILE A 249 -15.45 -15.64 -14.25
N SER A 250 -14.47 -16.04 -15.06
CA SER A 250 -13.18 -16.51 -14.55
C SER A 250 -12.43 -15.41 -13.79
N LEU A 251 -11.89 -15.72 -12.60
CA LEU A 251 -11.03 -14.78 -11.87
C LEU A 251 -9.78 -14.42 -12.67
N ARG A 252 -9.31 -15.32 -13.56
CA ARG A 252 -8.22 -15.03 -14.50
C ARG A 252 -8.56 -13.91 -15.49
N ASP A 253 -9.80 -13.83 -15.94
CA ASP A 253 -10.20 -12.84 -16.97
C ASP A 253 -10.35 -11.43 -16.37
N ILE A 254 -10.76 -11.37 -15.10
CA ILE A 254 -10.92 -10.12 -14.35
C ILE A 254 -9.66 -9.71 -13.57
N CYS A 255 -8.68 -10.61 -13.41
CA CYS A 255 -7.33 -10.26 -12.99
C CYS A 255 -6.64 -9.48 -14.12
N TYR A 256 -6.31 -8.22 -13.88
CA TYR A 256 -5.80 -7.34 -14.92
C TYR A 256 -4.29 -7.11 -14.84
N GLY A 257 -3.66 -7.38 -13.70
CA GLY A 257 -2.23 -7.14 -13.52
C GLY A 257 -1.70 -7.45 -12.13
N TYR A 258 -0.41 -7.18 -11.96
CA TYR A 258 0.37 -7.54 -10.77
C TYR A 258 1.09 -6.33 -10.20
N GLY A 259 1.29 -6.28 -8.88
CA GLY A 259 2.10 -5.27 -8.20
C GLY A 259 1.31 -4.13 -7.55
N GLU A 260 1.99 -3.38 -6.69
CA GLU A 260 1.39 -2.31 -5.87
C GLU A 260 1.00 -1.07 -6.67
N GLU A 261 1.90 -0.68 -7.57
CA GLU A 261 1.80 0.57 -8.35
C GLU A 261 1.07 0.37 -9.68
N THR A 262 0.80 -0.88 -10.05
CA THR A 262 0.06 -1.21 -11.27
C THR A 262 -1.39 -0.74 -11.15
N SER A 263 -1.88 -0.08 -12.20
CA SER A 263 -3.27 0.34 -12.32
C SER A 263 -3.86 -0.18 -13.64
N LEU A 264 -5.18 -0.23 -13.72
CA LEU A 264 -5.82 -0.69 -14.95
C LEU A 264 -5.49 0.23 -16.14
N ALA A 265 -5.39 1.54 -15.90
CA ALA A 265 -4.97 2.50 -16.90
C ALA A 265 -3.52 2.27 -17.36
N SER A 266 -2.58 1.95 -16.45
CA SER A 266 -1.19 1.68 -16.82
C SER A 266 -1.08 0.48 -17.75
N VAL A 267 -1.80 -0.61 -17.44
CA VAL A 267 -1.83 -1.83 -18.27
C VAL A 267 -2.38 -1.53 -19.67
N VAL A 268 -3.45 -0.74 -19.78
CA VAL A 268 -4.02 -0.37 -21.08
C VAL A 268 -3.08 0.52 -21.89
N VAL A 269 -2.48 1.53 -21.25
CA VAL A 269 -1.56 2.46 -21.93
C VAL A 269 -0.31 1.74 -22.44
N GLU A 270 0.25 0.83 -21.65
CA GLU A 270 1.39 0.01 -22.06
C GLU A 270 1.04 -0.87 -23.26
N GLU A 271 -0.12 -1.53 -23.24
CA GLU A 271 -0.54 -2.40 -24.34
C GLU A 271 -0.85 -1.61 -25.62
N LEU A 272 -1.50 -0.44 -25.50
CA LEU A 272 -1.73 0.48 -26.64
C LEU A 272 -0.40 0.92 -27.27
N LYS A 273 0.59 1.31 -26.46
CA LYS A 273 1.92 1.69 -26.96
C LYS A 273 2.62 0.52 -27.65
N LYS A 274 2.60 -0.66 -27.03
CA LYS A 274 3.20 -1.88 -27.59
C LYS A 274 2.60 -2.23 -28.95
N ARG A 275 1.30 -2.04 -29.13
CA ARG A 275 0.59 -2.28 -30.40
C ARG A 275 0.58 -1.09 -31.35
N GLN A 276 1.15 0.05 -30.95
CA GLN A 276 1.12 1.31 -31.68
C GLN A 276 -0.31 1.72 -32.06
N LYS A 277 -1.25 1.55 -31.12
CA LYS A 277 -2.66 1.88 -31.29
C LYS A 277 -3.01 3.18 -30.60
N SER A 278 -3.75 4.02 -31.31
CA SER A 278 -4.20 5.32 -30.82
C SER A 278 -5.58 5.26 -30.17
N ILE A 279 -5.80 6.12 -29.18
CA ILE A 279 -7.05 6.22 -28.44
C ILE A 279 -7.48 7.69 -28.33
N THR A 280 -8.78 7.92 -28.29
CA THR A 280 -9.40 9.20 -27.94
C THR A 280 -10.61 8.98 -27.02
N ALA A 281 -11.17 10.06 -26.49
CA ALA A 281 -12.41 9.99 -25.72
C ALA A 281 -13.34 11.20 -25.93
N ALA A 282 -14.64 10.97 -25.75
CA ALA A 282 -15.67 11.99 -25.56
C ALA A 282 -16.32 11.82 -24.18
N GLU A 283 -16.12 12.79 -23.29
CA GLU A 283 -16.50 12.69 -21.88
C GLU A 283 -17.61 13.67 -21.51
N SER A 284 -18.69 13.16 -20.89
CA SER A 284 -19.72 13.98 -20.23
C SER A 284 -19.52 13.94 -18.71
N LEU A 285 -20.02 12.92 -18.01
CA LEU A 285 -20.05 12.93 -16.53
C LEU A 285 -18.65 12.95 -15.88
N THR A 286 -17.65 12.40 -16.55
CA THR A 286 -16.26 12.33 -16.07
C THR A 286 -15.49 13.62 -16.32
N ALA A 287 -15.97 14.47 -17.24
CA ALA A 287 -15.48 15.82 -17.48
C ALA A 287 -13.95 15.92 -17.70
N GLY A 288 -13.38 14.98 -18.46
CA GLY A 288 -11.95 14.96 -18.78
C GLY A 288 -11.12 14.02 -17.90
N LEU A 289 -11.71 13.36 -16.90
CA LEU A 289 -10.98 12.47 -16.00
C LEU A 289 -10.36 11.26 -16.71
N PHE A 290 -11.02 10.68 -17.71
CA PHE A 290 -10.46 9.56 -18.48
C PHE A 290 -9.22 10.02 -19.26
N GLN A 291 -9.31 11.15 -19.95
CA GLN A 291 -8.20 11.74 -20.69
C GLN A 291 -7.05 12.19 -19.77
N ALA A 292 -7.37 12.77 -18.61
CA ALA A 292 -6.37 13.12 -17.60
C ALA A 292 -5.64 11.87 -17.08
N THR A 293 -6.37 10.78 -16.85
CA THR A 293 -5.77 9.51 -16.41
C THR A 293 -4.82 8.92 -17.47
N LEU A 294 -5.14 9.05 -18.76
CA LEU A 294 -4.19 8.72 -19.84
C LEU A 294 -2.91 9.57 -19.73
N ALA A 295 -3.08 10.88 -19.45
CA ALA A 295 -1.99 11.85 -19.39
C ALA A 295 -1.01 11.65 -18.23
N ASP A 296 -1.37 10.86 -17.20
CA ASP A 296 -0.50 10.55 -16.07
C ASP A 296 0.73 9.71 -16.46
N PHE A 297 0.71 9.05 -17.62
CA PHE A 297 1.76 8.14 -18.07
C PHE A 297 2.72 8.79 -19.08
N SER A 298 4.02 8.68 -18.82
CA SER A 298 5.06 9.20 -19.74
C SER A 298 4.95 8.61 -21.14
N GLY A 299 5.13 9.42 -22.19
CA GLY A 299 5.08 8.98 -23.58
C GLY A 299 3.68 8.68 -24.13
N VAL A 300 2.62 9.07 -23.43
CA VAL A 300 1.23 8.89 -23.90
C VAL A 300 0.92 9.66 -25.21
N SER A 301 1.67 10.71 -25.53
CA SER A 301 1.51 11.46 -26.79
C SER A 301 1.71 10.61 -28.05
N ALA A 302 2.35 9.44 -27.94
CA ALA A 302 2.47 8.47 -29.02
C ALA A 302 1.14 7.75 -29.34
N ILE A 303 0.20 7.72 -28.40
CA ILE A 303 -1.08 7.00 -28.52
C ILE A 303 -2.31 7.89 -28.30
N PHE A 304 -2.17 9.08 -27.75
CA PHE A 304 -3.29 9.96 -27.40
C PHE A 304 -3.07 11.37 -27.96
N ASN A 305 -3.90 11.73 -28.95
CA ASN A 305 -3.84 13.03 -29.64
C ASN A 305 -4.81 14.07 -29.08
N GLY A 306 -5.53 13.74 -28.00
CA GLY A 306 -6.58 14.57 -27.41
C GLY A 306 -7.96 13.94 -27.53
N GLY A 307 -8.96 14.67 -27.05
CA GLY A 307 -10.36 14.26 -27.05
C GLY A 307 -11.29 15.43 -26.72
N PHE A 308 -12.53 15.11 -26.37
CA PHE A 308 -13.60 16.07 -26.23
C PHE A 308 -14.23 15.98 -24.83
N VAL A 309 -14.54 17.13 -24.23
CA VAL A 309 -15.39 17.20 -23.04
C VAL A 309 -16.70 17.85 -23.45
N THR A 310 -17.73 17.03 -23.64
CA THR A 310 -19.04 17.43 -24.17
C THR A 310 -20.09 17.43 -23.06
N TYR A 311 -19.90 18.32 -22.08
CA TYR A 311 -20.65 18.31 -20.83
C TYR A 311 -22.14 18.62 -21.00
N SER A 312 -22.50 19.48 -21.97
CA SER A 312 -23.90 19.81 -22.29
C SER A 312 -24.40 19.05 -23.52
N LEU A 313 -25.72 19.06 -23.75
CA LEU A 313 -26.33 18.47 -24.95
C LEU A 313 -25.87 19.23 -26.21
N GLU A 314 -25.80 20.55 -26.13
CA GLU A 314 -25.38 21.44 -27.20
C GLU A 314 -23.92 21.16 -27.59
N GLU A 315 -23.02 20.97 -26.62
CA GLU A 315 -21.62 20.64 -26.92
C GLU A 315 -21.45 19.21 -27.45
N LYS A 316 -22.31 18.25 -27.07
CA LYS A 316 -22.37 16.93 -27.73
C LYS A 316 -22.72 17.09 -29.21
N SER A 317 -23.70 17.92 -29.54
CA SER A 317 -24.10 18.15 -30.93
C SER A 317 -23.01 18.89 -31.70
N LYS A 318 -22.54 20.02 -31.16
CA LYS A 318 -21.58 20.90 -31.83
C LYS A 318 -20.19 20.30 -32.01
N MET A 319 -19.63 19.65 -30.99
CA MET A 319 -18.27 19.13 -31.07
C MET A 319 -18.21 17.79 -31.81
N LEU A 320 -19.24 16.95 -31.66
CA LEU A 320 -19.25 15.57 -32.16
C LEU A 320 -20.18 15.36 -33.38
N ASP A 321 -20.79 16.41 -33.93
CA ASP A 321 -21.72 16.36 -35.06
C ASP A 321 -22.87 15.36 -34.86
N ILE A 322 -23.35 15.21 -33.61
CA ILE A 322 -24.51 14.37 -33.28
C ILE A 322 -25.77 15.23 -33.43
N SER A 323 -26.82 14.71 -34.07
CA SER A 323 -28.07 15.46 -34.24
C SER A 323 -28.67 15.83 -32.88
N GLU A 324 -28.98 17.12 -32.69
CA GLU A 324 -29.65 17.60 -31.48
C GLU A 324 -31.03 16.95 -31.30
N GLN A 325 -31.73 16.68 -32.41
CA GLN A 325 -33.02 16.00 -32.41
C GLN A 325 -32.88 14.57 -31.89
N GLU A 326 -31.88 13.81 -32.38
CA GLU A 326 -31.64 12.43 -31.92
C GLU A 326 -31.22 12.40 -30.44
N LEU A 327 -30.41 13.36 -29.98
CA LEU A 327 -30.02 13.47 -28.58
C LEU A 327 -31.23 13.74 -27.67
N LYS A 328 -32.18 14.58 -28.09
CA LYS A 328 -33.42 14.86 -27.35
C LYS A 328 -34.38 13.67 -27.35
N GLU A 329 -34.47 12.94 -28.45
CA GLU A 329 -35.34 11.77 -28.59
C GLU A 329 -34.86 10.60 -27.72
N HIS A 330 -33.55 10.33 -27.71
CA HIS A 330 -32.98 9.19 -26.98
C HIS A 330 -32.54 9.52 -25.55
N GLY A 331 -32.35 10.80 -25.20
CA GLY A 331 -31.79 11.24 -23.93
C GLY A 331 -30.26 11.11 -23.88
N VAL A 332 -29.60 11.99 -23.12
CA VAL A 332 -28.12 11.97 -22.99
C VAL A 332 -27.62 10.81 -22.13
N VAL A 333 -28.49 10.23 -21.30
CA VAL A 333 -28.19 9.03 -20.48
C VAL A 333 -28.69 7.78 -21.21
N SER A 334 -28.10 7.46 -22.36
CA SER A 334 -28.56 6.36 -23.21
C SER A 334 -27.43 5.59 -23.89
N GLU A 335 -27.74 4.36 -24.31
CA GLU A 335 -26.84 3.55 -25.15
C GLU A 335 -26.55 4.26 -26.48
N PHE A 336 -27.57 4.87 -27.09
CA PHE A 336 -27.46 5.61 -28.34
C PHE A 336 -26.43 6.75 -28.22
N THR A 337 -26.55 7.58 -27.19
CA THR A 337 -25.63 8.71 -26.99
C THR A 337 -24.21 8.24 -26.73
N ALA A 338 -24.01 7.21 -25.89
CA ALA A 338 -22.67 6.64 -25.68
C ALA A 338 -22.06 6.12 -26.99
N ARG A 339 -22.82 5.36 -27.78
CA ARG A 339 -22.39 4.84 -29.09
C ARG A 339 -21.94 5.95 -30.03
N LYS A 340 -22.80 6.95 -30.24
CA LYS A 340 -22.52 8.08 -31.15
C LYS A 340 -21.34 8.91 -30.67
N MET A 341 -21.23 9.18 -29.37
CA MET A 341 -20.09 9.90 -28.81
C MET A 341 -18.76 9.17 -29.09
N ALA A 342 -18.71 7.86 -28.90
CA ALA A 342 -17.51 7.06 -29.13
C ALA A 342 -17.12 7.02 -30.62
N GLU A 343 -18.10 6.77 -31.49
CA GLU A 343 -17.93 6.74 -32.95
C GLU A 343 -17.40 8.08 -33.48
N GLN A 344 -18.05 9.18 -33.09
CA GLN A 344 -17.69 10.51 -33.59
C GLN A 344 -16.36 11.00 -33.05
N ALA A 345 -16.05 10.72 -31.78
CA ALA A 345 -14.71 11.00 -31.24
C ALA A 345 -13.64 10.29 -32.08
N ARG A 346 -13.80 8.97 -32.30
CA ARG A 346 -12.88 8.15 -33.10
C ARG A 346 -12.67 8.70 -34.50
N ILE A 347 -13.77 9.04 -35.19
CA ILE A 347 -13.74 9.56 -36.57
C ILE A 347 -13.01 10.90 -36.62
N LYS A 348 -13.33 11.83 -35.70
CA LYS A 348 -12.77 13.19 -35.69
C LYS A 348 -11.28 13.23 -35.37
N THR A 349 -10.79 12.33 -34.51
CA THR A 349 -9.36 12.25 -34.18
C THR A 349 -8.60 11.24 -35.02
N GLN A 350 -9.29 10.48 -35.88
CA GLN A 350 -8.75 9.36 -36.65
C GLN A 350 -8.01 8.34 -35.78
N SER A 351 -8.50 8.12 -34.55
CA SER A 351 -7.91 7.17 -33.61
C SER A 351 -8.37 5.74 -33.90
N ASP A 352 -7.56 4.74 -33.49
CA ASP A 352 -7.95 3.34 -33.61
C ASP A 352 -9.17 3.02 -32.72
N TYR A 353 -9.15 3.57 -31.49
CA TYR A 353 -10.20 3.44 -30.49
C TYR A 353 -10.79 4.79 -30.09
N GLY A 354 -12.12 4.87 -29.97
CA GLY A 354 -12.83 6.00 -29.39
C GLY A 354 -13.66 5.58 -28.19
N VAL A 355 -13.43 6.20 -27.05
CA VAL A 355 -14.16 5.93 -25.80
C VAL A 355 -15.22 7.00 -25.57
N SER A 356 -16.36 6.66 -24.99
CA SER A 356 -17.30 7.65 -24.49
C SER A 356 -17.80 7.32 -23.09
N LEU A 357 -18.09 8.37 -22.31
CA LEU A 357 -18.69 8.22 -20.98
C LEU A 357 -19.84 9.22 -20.82
N THR A 358 -21.06 8.71 -20.69
CA THR A 358 -22.27 9.51 -20.40
C THR A 358 -23.12 8.84 -19.33
N GLY A 359 -23.78 9.62 -18.48
CA GLY A 359 -24.45 9.06 -17.30
C GLY A 359 -24.71 10.07 -16.20
N VAL A 360 -25.19 9.54 -15.07
CA VAL A 360 -25.62 10.31 -13.90
C VAL A 360 -24.60 10.19 -12.79
N ALA A 361 -23.74 11.20 -12.63
CA ALA A 361 -22.75 11.20 -11.54
C ALA A 361 -23.39 11.37 -10.15
N GLY A 362 -24.60 11.94 -10.08
CA GLY A 362 -25.29 12.24 -8.81
C GLY A 362 -24.92 13.60 -8.20
N PRO A 363 -25.54 13.97 -7.06
CA PRO A 363 -26.46 13.12 -6.28
C PRO A 363 -27.86 12.97 -6.89
N ASP A 364 -28.29 13.92 -7.73
CA ASP A 364 -29.63 13.92 -8.32
C ASP A 364 -29.79 12.89 -9.44
N SER A 365 -31.03 12.49 -9.70
CA SER A 365 -31.41 11.74 -10.90
C SER A 365 -31.42 12.64 -12.14
N LEU A 366 -31.20 12.07 -13.33
CA LEU A 366 -31.30 12.78 -14.61
C LEU A 366 -32.06 11.92 -15.61
N GLU A 367 -33.03 12.50 -16.33
CA GLU A 367 -33.85 11.79 -17.34
C GLU A 367 -34.52 10.51 -16.78
N GLY A 368 -34.89 10.51 -15.49
CA GLY A 368 -35.48 9.35 -14.82
C GLY A 368 -34.47 8.26 -14.41
N HIS A 369 -33.18 8.43 -14.71
CA HIS A 369 -32.11 7.54 -14.29
C HIS A 369 -31.53 7.94 -12.92
N PRO A 370 -31.35 6.98 -11.99
CA PRO A 370 -30.74 7.26 -10.70
C PRO A 370 -29.23 7.53 -10.83
N ALA A 371 -28.67 8.22 -9.84
CA ALA A 371 -27.23 8.40 -9.68
C ALA A 371 -26.49 7.05 -9.72
N GLY A 372 -25.37 7.01 -10.44
CA GLY A 372 -24.60 5.80 -10.71
C GLY A 372 -24.97 5.09 -12.01
N THR A 373 -26.00 5.51 -12.75
CA THR A 373 -26.29 4.98 -14.09
C THR A 373 -25.29 5.54 -15.10
N VAL A 374 -24.45 4.70 -15.69
CA VAL A 374 -23.43 5.13 -16.66
C VAL A 374 -23.45 4.25 -17.90
N PHE A 375 -23.44 4.86 -19.08
CA PHE A 375 -23.21 4.21 -20.36
C PHE A 375 -21.81 4.53 -20.87
N ILE A 376 -21.10 3.49 -21.31
CA ILE A 376 -19.71 3.60 -21.75
C ILE A 376 -19.61 2.95 -23.12
N GLY A 377 -19.25 3.73 -24.13
CA GLY A 377 -19.06 3.26 -25.50
C GLY A 377 -17.58 3.05 -25.82
N LEU A 378 -17.27 2.01 -26.60
CA LEU A 378 -15.98 1.80 -27.24
C LEU A 378 -16.20 1.57 -28.74
N ALA A 379 -15.79 2.52 -29.56
CA ALA A 379 -15.77 2.40 -31.02
C ALA A 379 -14.38 1.97 -31.49
N HIS A 380 -14.34 1.02 -32.41
CA HIS A 380 -13.13 0.53 -33.06
C HIS A 380 -13.44 0.04 -34.49
N ALA A 381 -12.45 -0.49 -35.21
CA ALA A 381 -12.61 -0.76 -36.65
C ALA A 381 -13.67 -1.83 -36.97
N LYS A 382 -13.93 -2.76 -36.04
CA LYS A 382 -14.88 -3.87 -36.23
C LYS A 382 -16.32 -3.49 -35.83
N GLY A 383 -16.52 -2.35 -35.17
CA GLY A 383 -17.83 -1.91 -34.68
C GLY A 383 -17.72 -1.07 -33.42
N THR A 384 -18.86 -0.90 -32.76
CA THR A 384 -18.97 -0.16 -31.50
C THR A 384 -19.66 -1.04 -30.47
N GLU A 385 -19.07 -1.18 -29.30
CA GLU A 385 -19.68 -1.82 -28.14
C GLU A 385 -20.10 -0.77 -27.11
N VAL A 386 -21.19 -1.02 -26.39
CA VAL A 386 -21.65 -0.15 -25.31
C VAL A 386 -22.03 -1.02 -24.12
N ILE A 387 -21.54 -0.63 -22.95
CA ILE A 387 -21.94 -1.25 -21.69
C ILE A 387 -22.73 -0.26 -20.83
N LYS A 388 -23.67 -0.79 -20.04
CA LYS A 388 -24.35 -0.06 -18.98
C LYS A 388 -23.80 -0.50 -17.63
N ALA A 389 -23.15 0.40 -16.92
CA ALA A 389 -22.68 0.18 -15.56
C ALA A 389 -23.67 0.77 -14.54
N ASN A 390 -23.86 0.06 -13.43
CA ASN A 390 -24.60 0.54 -12.28
C ASN A 390 -23.64 0.76 -11.10
N ILE A 391 -23.37 2.02 -10.78
CA ILE A 391 -22.45 2.47 -9.73
C ILE A 391 -23.25 3.19 -8.62
N ALA A 392 -24.46 2.72 -8.34
CA ALA A 392 -25.33 3.32 -7.33
C ALA A 392 -24.75 3.21 -5.91
N GLY A 393 -25.23 4.07 -5.00
CA GLY A 393 -24.81 4.08 -3.59
C GLY A 393 -23.40 4.65 -3.33
N ARG A 394 -22.85 5.39 -4.30
CA ARG A 394 -21.51 5.97 -4.23
C ARG A 394 -21.54 7.49 -4.35
N SER A 395 -20.47 8.12 -3.90
CA SER A 395 -20.30 9.57 -4.03
C SER A 395 -20.17 9.97 -5.50
N ARG A 396 -20.44 11.25 -5.82
CA ARG A 396 -20.25 11.79 -7.17
C ARG A 396 -18.81 11.57 -7.69
N ALA A 397 -17.82 11.68 -6.82
CA ALA A 397 -16.41 11.46 -7.17
C ALA A 397 -16.14 9.99 -7.49
N ASP A 398 -16.63 9.07 -6.66
CA ASP A 398 -16.50 7.63 -6.86
C ASP A 398 -17.17 7.18 -8.16
N VAL A 399 -18.40 7.64 -8.46
CA VAL A 399 -19.10 7.29 -9.70
C VAL A 399 -18.27 7.67 -10.92
N ARG A 400 -17.68 8.87 -10.92
CA ARG A 400 -16.81 9.34 -12.02
C ARG A 400 -15.54 8.49 -12.12
N HIS A 401 -14.89 8.20 -11.00
CA HIS A 401 -13.66 7.41 -10.99
C HIS A 401 -13.89 5.96 -11.46
N ILE A 402 -14.93 5.30 -10.95
CA ILE A 402 -15.29 3.94 -11.32
C ILE A 402 -15.76 3.87 -12.77
N ALA A 403 -16.43 4.90 -13.29
CA ALA A 403 -16.76 4.99 -14.72
C ALA A 403 -15.51 5.00 -15.61
N VAL A 404 -14.48 5.77 -15.23
CA VAL A 404 -13.17 5.78 -15.92
C VAL A 404 -12.53 4.39 -15.90
N MET A 405 -12.56 3.70 -14.76
CA MET A 405 -12.07 2.33 -14.64
C MET A 405 -12.82 1.35 -15.55
N HIS A 406 -14.15 1.43 -15.63
CA HIS A 406 -14.93 0.62 -16.56
C HIS A 406 -14.56 0.88 -18.02
N ALA A 407 -14.28 2.13 -18.39
CA ALA A 407 -13.84 2.47 -19.74
C ALA A 407 -12.48 1.86 -20.07
N PHE A 408 -11.49 1.95 -19.17
CA PHE A 408 -10.21 1.26 -19.36
C PHE A 408 -10.38 -0.26 -19.42
N TYR A 409 -11.27 -0.83 -18.60
CA TYR A 409 -11.55 -2.27 -18.63
C TYR A 409 -12.11 -2.72 -19.99
N LEU A 410 -13.02 -1.93 -20.57
CA LEU A 410 -13.59 -2.20 -21.88
C LEU A 410 -12.50 -2.18 -22.97
N VAL A 411 -11.63 -1.16 -22.95
CA VAL A 411 -10.47 -1.08 -23.86
C VAL A 411 -9.54 -2.29 -23.70
N ARG A 412 -9.25 -2.70 -22.47
CA ARG A 412 -8.43 -3.90 -22.20
C ARG A 412 -9.05 -5.14 -22.84
N LYS A 413 -10.36 -5.36 -22.69
CA LYS A 413 -11.03 -6.53 -23.27
C LYS A 413 -10.95 -6.53 -24.80
N ALA A 414 -11.13 -5.37 -25.44
CA ALA A 414 -10.98 -5.24 -26.88
C ALA A 414 -9.55 -5.57 -27.33
N LEU A 415 -8.53 -5.05 -26.64
CA LEU A 415 -7.12 -5.34 -26.93
C LEU A 415 -6.75 -6.81 -26.74
N LEU A 416 -7.36 -7.52 -25.78
CA LEU A 416 -7.11 -8.96 -25.58
C LEU A 416 -7.82 -9.85 -26.64
N SER A 417 -8.83 -9.31 -27.31
CA SER A 417 -9.62 -10.03 -28.33
C SER A 417 -9.16 -9.73 -29.77
N ASP A 418 -8.38 -8.66 -29.95
CA ASP A 418 -7.68 -8.30 -31.19
C ASP A 418 -6.33 -9.02 -31.30
#